data_AF-A0A9P8GVL4-F1
#
_entry.id   AF-A0A9P8GVL4-F1
#
_cell.length_a   1.000
_cell.length_b   1.000
_cell.length_c   1.000
_cell.angle_alpha   90.00
_cell.angle_beta   90.00
_cell.angle_gamma   90.00
#
_symmetry.space_group_name_H-M   'P 1'
#
loop_
_entity.id
_entity.type
_entity.pdbx_description
1 polymer ?
#
loop_
_entity_poly.entity_id
_entity_poly.type
_entity_poly.pdbx_seq_one_letter_code
_entity_poly.pdbx_strand_id
1 'polypeptide(L)'
;MADQNLTMHWHGLSQRMAVFSDGTPLSQWPIAPQHFFDYEILPRENHVGTSFYHSHIGVQAMTANGALVIEDICEPPYAYDEKRLVHVTDYFNKSDQAIEMDLTSSPFVWPCETMGLLVNGVGVGVGKQNDTRCELPVIDVLPGKTYRLRFIGATALSHLGSGQRFDVLQFETRDRPTVYRGYGFLRYTMPKINQLPPIPTSPPLSLPNITYNWLEYALRPLRPNRFPKASEITRRVYMTVQQFKNGSIYWAQNGNNWTDTSGRTPTLIDLYRRGDAAMPNHTRALKNNGWDRETRLWSAKTGEVPEIIIQNTGSLVKNAGALDIHPFHAHAGHYYDIGGGNGSYDPTANELKLQGYRPVLRDTTMVYRYGTAGVPGQTMSWRGWRLRVSDPGMSTGWVFGNSAAEITSIPFSNVTGYLDFNGNAYGSVSLYPQVLEYFASDRAES
;
A
#
# COMPACT_ATOMS: atom_id res chain seq x y z
N MET A 1 -17.10 -2.94 15.45
CA MET A 1 -16.92 -1.65 16.17
C MET A 1 -18.28 -1.09 16.59
N ALA A 2 -18.35 -0.22 17.60
CA ALA A 2 -19.62 0.23 18.18
C ALA A 2 -20.20 1.49 17.52
N ASP A 3 -19.35 2.30 16.88
CA ASP A 3 -19.66 3.67 16.46
C ASP A 3 -19.07 4.05 15.09
N GLN A 4 -18.18 3.23 14.50
CA GLN A 4 -17.55 3.50 13.22
C GLN A 4 -17.72 2.37 12.21
N ASN A 5 -17.82 2.77 10.94
CA ASN A 5 -17.73 1.87 9.80
C ASN A 5 -16.32 1.25 9.71
N LEU A 6 -16.23 0.07 9.07
CA LEU A 6 -14.97 -0.64 8.83
C LEU A 6 -14.95 -1.27 7.44
N THR A 7 -13.76 -1.35 6.84
CA THR A 7 -13.44 -2.38 5.85
C THR A 7 -12.06 -2.94 6.17
N MET A 8 -11.71 -4.11 5.64
CA MET A 8 -10.39 -4.71 5.85
C MET A 8 -9.77 -5.10 4.53
N HIS A 9 -8.64 -4.49 4.19
CA HIS A 9 -7.89 -4.79 2.98
C HIS A 9 -6.72 -5.73 3.28
N TRP A 10 -6.49 -6.67 2.38
CA TRP A 10 -5.39 -7.65 2.44
C TRP A 10 -4.29 -7.22 1.48
N HIS A 11 -3.39 -6.35 1.96
CA HIS A 11 -2.36 -5.71 1.16
C HIS A 11 -1.58 -6.73 0.33
N GLY A 12 -1.39 -6.44 -0.96
CA GLY A 12 -0.58 -7.27 -1.86
C GLY A 12 -1.19 -8.61 -2.28
N LEU A 13 -2.40 -8.97 -1.80
CA LEU A 13 -3.17 -10.09 -2.33
C LEU A 13 -4.00 -9.64 -3.53
N SER A 14 -4.05 -10.47 -4.57
CA SER A 14 -4.73 -10.05 -5.80
C SER A 14 -6.25 -10.06 -5.76
N GLN A 15 -6.86 -10.86 -4.88
CA GLN A 15 -8.32 -10.99 -4.73
C GLN A 15 -9.09 -11.18 -6.05
N ARG A 16 -8.41 -11.63 -7.11
CA ARG A 16 -8.94 -11.64 -8.49
C ARG A 16 -10.16 -12.54 -8.68
N MET A 17 -10.28 -13.57 -7.83
CA MET A 17 -11.40 -14.51 -7.88
C MET A 17 -12.51 -14.17 -6.88
N ALA A 18 -12.23 -13.27 -5.93
CA ALA A 18 -13.14 -12.89 -4.85
C ALA A 18 -13.01 -11.37 -4.64
N VAL A 19 -13.38 -10.59 -5.65
CA VAL A 19 -13.15 -9.13 -5.65
C VAL A 19 -13.89 -8.45 -4.48
N PHE A 20 -15.01 -9.00 -4.02
CA PHE A 20 -15.71 -8.54 -2.81
C PHE A 20 -14.89 -8.66 -1.53
N SER A 21 -13.86 -9.51 -1.50
CA SER A 21 -12.94 -9.67 -0.37
C SER A 21 -11.73 -8.72 -0.43
N ASP A 22 -11.68 -7.79 -1.39
CA ASP A 22 -10.60 -6.80 -1.47
C ASP A 22 -10.68 -5.75 -0.35
N GLY A 23 -11.87 -5.48 0.21
CA GLY A 23 -11.96 -4.57 1.35
C GLY A 23 -11.84 -3.09 1.02
N THR A 24 -11.89 -2.72 -0.27
CA THR A 24 -11.84 -1.32 -0.69
C THR A 24 -13.23 -0.71 -0.88
N PRO A 25 -13.37 0.62 -0.74
CA PRO A 25 -14.60 1.34 -1.11
C PRO A 25 -15.06 1.10 -2.57
N LEU A 26 -14.15 0.69 -3.46
CA LEU A 26 -14.48 0.31 -4.83
C LEU A 26 -15.12 -1.08 -4.91
N SER A 27 -14.71 -2.01 -4.05
CA SER A 27 -15.13 -3.41 -4.07
C SER A 27 -16.41 -3.68 -3.27
N GLN A 28 -16.65 -2.98 -2.16
CA GLN A 28 -17.74 -3.30 -1.24
C GLN A 28 -18.29 -2.08 -0.52
N TRP A 29 -19.50 -2.23 0.03
CA TRP A 29 -20.00 -1.30 1.04
C TRP A 29 -19.22 -1.44 2.35
N PRO A 30 -19.06 -0.35 3.12
CA PRO A 30 -18.45 -0.44 4.43
C PRO A 30 -19.31 -1.26 5.38
N ILE A 31 -18.65 -1.98 6.29
CA ILE A 31 -19.28 -2.74 7.36
C ILE A 31 -19.75 -1.74 8.41
N ALA A 32 -21.06 -1.64 8.62
CA ALA A 32 -21.64 -0.75 9.61
C ALA A 32 -21.25 -1.14 11.04
N PRO A 33 -21.35 -0.21 12.01
CA PRO A 33 -21.17 -0.55 13.42
C PRO A 33 -22.04 -1.74 13.82
N GLN A 34 -21.48 -2.62 14.64
CA GLN A 34 -22.14 -3.83 15.16
C GLN A 34 -22.58 -4.84 14.08
N HIS A 35 -22.05 -4.70 12.86
CA HIS A 35 -22.23 -5.67 11.78
C HIS A 35 -20.95 -6.49 11.53
N PHE A 36 -21.13 -7.61 10.85
CA PHE A 36 -20.08 -8.58 10.51
C PHE A 36 -20.01 -8.77 9.00
N PHE A 37 -18.83 -9.08 8.48
CA PHE A 37 -18.62 -9.43 7.08
C PHE A 37 -17.51 -10.46 7.01
N ASP A 38 -17.76 -11.54 6.29
CA ASP A 38 -16.82 -12.65 6.18
C ASP A 38 -16.00 -12.48 4.90
N TYR A 39 -14.70 -12.24 5.08
CA TYR A 39 -13.74 -12.16 3.99
C TYR A 39 -13.22 -13.55 3.67
N GLU A 40 -13.48 -14.01 2.44
CA GLU A 40 -12.91 -15.24 1.93
C GLU A 40 -11.70 -14.93 1.06
N ILE A 41 -10.53 -15.46 1.45
CA ILE A 41 -9.25 -15.19 0.78
C ILE A 41 -8.57 -16.50 0.38
N LEU A 42 -8.10 -16.57 -0.86
CA LEU A 42 -7.27 -17.69 -1.34
C LEU A 42 -5.89 -17.19 -1.77
N PRO A 43 -4.88 -17.27 -0.89
CA PRO A 43 -3.49 -17.05 -1.25
C PRO A 43 -3.05 -17.97 -2.40
N ARG A 44 -2.14 -17.49 -3.25
CA ARG A 44 -1.54 -18.25 -4.35
C ARG A 44 -0.03 -18.20 -4.23
N GLU A 45 0.68 -19.00 -5.03
CA GLU A 45 2.15 -19.05 -5.02
C GLU A 45 2.81 -17.67 -5.14
N ASN A 46 2.25 -16.78 -5.98
CA ASN A 46 2.77 -15.43 -6.18
C ASN A 46 2.46 -14.46 -5.01
N HIS A 47 1.72 -14.88 -3.99
CA HIS A 47 1.45 -14.12 -2.76
C HIS A 47 2.30 -14.61 -1.57
N VAL A 48 3.06 -15.70 -1.75
CA VAL A 48 3.96 -16.23 -0.71
C VAL A 48 4.95 -15.14 -0.30
N GLY A 49 5.07 -14.90 1.00
CA GLY A 49 5.94 -13.85 1.50
C GLY A 49 5.46 -13.21 2.79
N THR A 50 5.80 -11.94 2.93
CA THR A 50 5.42 -11.09 4.06
C THR A 50 4.55 -9.98 3.51
N SER A 51 3.35 -9.84 4.06
CA SER A 51 2.44 -8.75 3.79
C SER A 51 1.76 -8.32 5.10
N PHE A 52 0.69 -7.55 5.01
CA PHE A 52 -0.12 -7.09 6.12
C PHE A 52 -1.57 -6.89 5.69
N TYR A 53 -2.46 -6.72 6.65
CA TYR A 53 -3.83 -6.27 6.43
C TYR A 53 -4.03 -4.96 7.18
N HIS A 54 -4.92 -4.11 6.67
CA HIS A 54 -5.25 -2.84 7.32
C HIS A 54 -6.66 -2.38 6.98
N SER A 55 -7.24 -1.56 7.86
CA SER A 55 -8.49 -0.89 7.56
C SER A 55 -8.32 -0.01 6.31
N HIS A 56 -9.34 0.01 5.45
CA HIS A 56 -9.31 0.76 4.20
C HIS A 56 -10.43 1.81 4.12
N ILE A 57 -10.83 2.35 5.28
CA ILE A 57 -11.75 3.47 5.40
C ILE A 57 -11.10 4.60 6.22
N GLY A 58 -11.20 5.82 5.70
CA GLY A 58 -10.64 7.00 6.35
C GLY A 58 -9.14 6.85 6.62
N VAL A 59 -8.71 7.22 7.82
CA VAL A 59 -7.32 7.04 8.29
C VAL A 59 -7.13 5.85 9.24
N GLN A 60 -8.15 4.99 9.38
CA GLN A 60 -8.15 3.86 10.33
C GLN A 60 -7.03 2.84 10.09
N ALA A 61 -6.40 2.83 8.90
CA ALA A 61 -5.19 2.02 8.66
C ALA A 61 -4.10 2.27 9.70
N MET A 62 -4.06 3.47 10.31
CA MET A 62 -3.12 3.84 11.38
C MET A 62 -3.32 3.06 12.68
N THR A 63 -4.55 2.66 13.00
CA THR A 63 -4.93 2.07 14.29
C THR A 63 -5.45 0.65 14.17
N ALA A 64 -5.89 0.25 12.98
CA ALA A 64 -6.42 -1.07 12.65
C ALA A 64 -5.59 -1.70 11.52
N ASN A 65 -4.51 -2.39 11.88
CA ASN A 65 -3.66 -3.15 10.97
C ASN A 65 -2.99 -4.34 11.67
N GLY A 66 -2.45 -5.27 10.90
CA GLY A 66 -1.75 -6.44 11.42
C GLY A 66 -0.97 -7.19 10.36
N ALA A 67 0.00 -8.00 10.77
CA ALA A 67 0.85 -8.73 9.84
C ALA A 67 0.13 -9.92 9.21
N LEU A 68 0.43 -10.17 7.93
CA LEU A 68 -0.01 -11.33 7.19
C LEU A 68 1.21 -12.05 6.61
N VAL A 69 1.46 -13.28 7.05
CA VAL A 69 2.56 -14.09 6.53
C VAL A 69 1.97 -15.29 5.80
N ILE A 70 2.29 -15.42 4.52
CA ILE A 70 1.94 -16.58 3.71
C ILE A 70 3.22 -17.37 3.55
N GLU A 71 3.26 -18.55 4.17
CA GLU A 71 4.40 -19.46 4.06
C GLU A 71 4.37 -20.18 2.72
N ASP A 72 5.56 -20.47 2.20
CA ASP A 72 5.72 -21.30 1.01
C ASP A 72 5.52 -22.76 1.41
N ILE A 73 4.99 -23.57 0.49
CA ILE A 73 4.96 -25.03 0.64
C ILE A 73 6.38 -25.59 0.47
N CYS A 74 7.22 -24.92 -0.32
CA CYS A 74 8.61 -25.27 -0.53
C CYS A 74 9.52 -24.60 0.52
N GLU A 75 10.61 -25.28 0.87
CA GLU A 75 11.67 -24.63 1.64
C GLU A 75 12.26 -23.43 0.85
N PRO A 76 12.57 -22.31 1.53
CA PRO A 76 13.20 -21.18 0.87
C PRO A 76 14.61 -21.56 0.38
N PRO A 77 15.13 -20.89 -0.66
CA PRO A 77 16.44 -21.19 -1.24
C PRO A 77 17.63 -20.76 -0.36
N TYR A 78 17.39 -20.51 0.93
CA TYR A 78 18.36 -20.07 1.92
C TYR A 78 17.99 -20.67 3.27
N ALA A 79 19.00 -21.04 4.06
CA ALA A 79 18.80 -21.59 5.40
C ALA A 79 18.66 -20.47 6.43
N TYR A 80 17.77 -20.68 7.41
CA TYR A 80 17.72 -19.91 8.66
C TYR A 80 17.26 -20.84 9.77
N ASP A 81 17.64 -20.51 11.00
CA ASP A 81 17.23 -21.26 12.19
C ASP A 81 15.86 -20.80 12.69
N GLU A 82 15.61 -19.49 12.63
CA GLU A 82 14.42 -18.88 13.20
C GLU A 82 13.93 -17.66 12.40
N LYS A 83 12.68 -17.26 12.62
CA LYS A 83 12.05 -16.09 12.00
C LYS A 83 11.55 -15.11 13.06
N ARG A 84 11.58 -13.81 12.73
CA ARG A 84 11.00 -12.74 13.56
C ARG A 84 10.24 -11.76 12.67
N LEU A 85 9.12 -11.28 13.18
CA LEU A 85 8.34 -10.22 12.57
C LEU A 85 8.82 -8.86 13.09
N VAL A 86 8.93 -7.88 12.21
CA VAL A 86 9.21 -6.48 12.54
C VAL A 86 8.17 -5.62 11.84
N HIS A 87 7.05 -5.40 12.51
CA HIS A 87 5.95 -4.59 12.03
C HIS A 87 6.09 -3.15 12.55
N VAL A 88 6.33 -2.20 11.66
CA VAL A 88 6.59 -0.81 12.00
C VAL A 88 5.37 0.05 11.67
N THR A 89 4.86 0.79 12.65
CA THR A 89 3.73 1.72 12.50
C THR A 89 4.06 3.10 13.08
N ASP A 90 3.36 4.13 12.60
CA ASP A 90 3.39 5.46 13.21
C ASP A 90 2.56 5.49 14.50
N TYR A 91 2.93 6.38 15.43
CA TYR A 91 2.13 6.72 16.60
C TYR A 91 1.75 8.20 16.56
N PHE A 92 0.45 8.47 16.57
CA PHE A 92 -0.10 9.82 16.67
C PHE A 92 -0.82 10.01 18.01
N ASN A 93 -0.69 11.20 18.60
CA ASN A 93 -1.35 11.53 19.88
C ASN A 93 -2.76 12.15 19.68
N LYS A 94 -3.42 11.83 18.56
CA LYS A 94 -4.77 12.27 18.20
C LYS A 94 -5.58 11.05 17.78
N SER A 95 -6.90 11.10 17.97
CA SER A 95 -7.79 10.09 17.42
C SER A 95 -7.89 10.22 15.89
N ASP A 96 -8.21 9.13 15.22
CA ASP A 96 -8.44 9.09 13.78
C ASP A 96 -9.46 10.15 13.34
N GLN A 97 -10.56 10.29 14.09
CA GLN A 97 -11.59 11.30 13.83
C GLN A 97 -11.04 12.73 13.90
N ALA A 98 -10.21 13.05 14.91
CA ALA A 98 -9.62 14.39 15.03
C ALA A 98 -8.65 14.67 13.87
N ILE A 99 -7.88 13.65 13.46
CA ILE A 99 -6.97 13.75 12.31
C ILE A 99 -7.74 13.98 11.02
N GLU A 100 -8.84 13.26 10.80
CA GLU A 100 -9.70 13.46 9.62
C GLU A 100 -10.34 14.85 9.60
N MET A 101 -10.84 15.34 10.74
CA MET A 101 -11.39 16.69 10.86
C MET A 101 -10.34 17.76 10.51
N ASP A 102 -9.11 17.61 11.00
CA ASP A 102 -8.00 18.52 10.70
C ASP A 102 -7.63 18.51 9.21
N LEU A 103 -7.53 17.32 8.60
CA LEU A 103 -7.17 17.15 7.20
C LEU A 103 -8.24 17.68 6.23
N THR A 104 -9.50 17.68 6.65
CA THR A 104 -10.64 18.11 5.82
C THR A 104 -11.11 19.54 6.12
N SER A 105 -10.57 20.20 7.14
CA SER A 105 -10.98 21.55 7.51
C SER A 105 -10.57 22.61 6.48
N SER A 106 -11.24 23.74 6.52
CA SER A 106 -10.87 24.96 5.80
C SER A 106 -10.85 26.13 6.79
N PRO A 107 -9.67 26.66 7.18
CA PRO A 107 -8.35 26.34 6.64
C PRO A 107 -7.87 24.91 6.97
N PHE A 108 -7.08 24.33 6.07
CA PHE A 108 -6.42 23.03 6.26
C PHE A 108 -5.54 23.04 7.52
N VAL A 109 -5.64 22.01 8.34
CA VAL A 109 -4.79 21.80 9.52
C VAL A 109 -3.94 20.54 9.31
N TRP A 110 -2.62 20.69 9.35
CA TRP A 110 -1.72 19.53 9.30
C TRP A 110 -1.82 18.77 10.64
N PRO A 111 -2.10 17.46 10.64
CA PRO A 111 -2.34 16.70 11.87
C PRO A 111 -1.12 16.65 12.81
N CYS A 112 0.09 16.88 12.27
CA CYS A 112 1.44 16.91 12.86
C CYS A 112 2.36 15.81 12.31
N GLU A 113 3.67 15.87 12.60
CA GLU A 113 4.58 14.75 12.37
C GLU A 113 4.25 13.59 13.32
N THR A 114 4.72 12.38 13.00
CA THR A 114 4.56 11.24 13.92
C THR A 114 5.17 11.53 15.29
N MET A 115 4.47 11.16 16.36
CA MET A 115 4.93 11.32 17.73
C MET A 115 5.79 10.13 18.18
N GLY A 116 5.88 9.08 17.38
CA GLY A 116 6.71 7.91 17.68
C GLY A 116 6.64 6.87 16.57
N LEU A 117 7.63 5.99 16.51
CA LEU A 117 7.54 4.75 15.74
C LEU A 117 7.35 3.59 16.70
N LEU A 118 6.41 2.71 16.37
CA LEU A 118 6.18 1.47 17.10
C LEU A 118 6.77 0.32 16.31
N VAL A 119 7.47 -0.59 16.98
CA VAL A 119 7.90 -1.87 16.44
C VAL A 119 7.11 -2.96 17.16
N ASN A 120 6.31 -3.72 16.42
CA ASN A 120 5.37 -4.70 16.94
C ASN A 120 4.44 -4.12 18.03
N GLY A 121 4.00 -2.88 17.85
CA GLY A 121 3.12 -2.16 18.78
C GLY A 121 3.83 -1.52 19.98
N VAL A 122 5.15 -1.67 20.11
CA VAL A 122 5.93 -1.13 21.23
C VAL A 122 6.87 -0.02 20.74
N GLY A 123 6.89 1.11 21.44
CA GLY A 123 7.75 2.23 21.12
C GLY A 123 7.63 3.35 22.15
N VAL A 124 8.52 4.32 22.05
CA VAL A 124 8.59 5.46 22.97
C VAL A 124 8.27 6.75 22.22
N GLY A 125 7.18 7.40 22.64
CA GLY A 125 6.77 8.68 22.07
C GLY A 125 7.73 9.83 22.40
N VAL A 126 7.73 10.86 21.57
CA VAL A 126 8.45 12.11 21.82
C VAL A 126 8.01 12.71 23.17
N GLY A 127 8.98 12.97 24.04
CA GLY A 127 8.76 13.50 25.39
C GLY A 127 8.44 12.45 26.46
N LYS A 128 8.44 11.15 26.10
CA LYS A 128 8.17 10.03 27.02
C LYS A 128 9.39 9.17 27.32
N GLN A 129 10.59 9.63 26.98
CA GLN A 129 11.83 8.86 27.17
C GLN A 129 12.15 8.52 28.63
N ASN A 130 11.65 9.31 29.58
CA ASN A 130 11.83 9.09 31.02
C ASN A 130 10.58 8.51 31.71
N ASP A 131 9.52 8.16 30.97
CA ASP A 131 8.31 7.57 31.54
C ASP A 131 8.51 6.07 31.76
N THR A 132 8.52 5.62 33.02
CA THR A 132 8.77 4.22 33.38
C THR A 132 7.68 3.25 32.93
N ARG A 133 6.55 3.75 32.41
CA ARG A 133 5.47 2.95 31.83
C ARG A 133 5.69 2.66 30.34
N CYS A 134 6.65 3.32 29.69
CA CYS A 134 6.98 3.10 28.29
C CYS A 134 8.14 2.11 28.18
N GLU A 135 8.02 1.16 27.25
CA GLU A 135 9.05 0.17 26.98
C GLU A 135 9.62 0.37 25.57
N LEU A 136 10.91 0.08 25.41
CA LEU A 136 11.52 0.03 24.09
C LEU A 136 11.25 -1.34 23.45
N PRO A 137 11.08 -1.41 22.12
CA PRO A 137 10.88 -2.68 21.45
C PRO A 137 12.13 -3.54 21.55
N VAL A 138 11.94 -4.81 21.90
CA VAL A 138 12.99 -5.82 22.01
C VAL A 138 12.71 -6.97 21.04
N ILE A 139 13.72 -7.36 20.28
CA ILE A 139 13.70 -8.57 19.46
C ILE A 139 14.69 -9.57 20.09
N ASP A 140 14.15 -10.66 20.63
CA ASP A 140 14.96 -11.72 21.24
C ASP A 140 15.55 -12.66 20.20
N VAL A 141 16.86 -12.93 20.34
CA VAL A 141 17.64 -13.84 19.50
C VAL A 141 18.55 -14.74 20.34
N LEU A 142 18.89 -15.89 19.79
CA LEU A 142 19.83 -16.84 20.36
C LEU A 142 21.22 -16.67 19.72
N PRO A 143 22.31 -16.79 20.49
CA PRO A 143 23.66 -16.80 19.93
C PRO A 143 23.85 -17.93 18.91
N GLY A 144 24.60 -17.65 17.83
CA GLY A 144 24.97 -18.65 16.83
C GLY A 144 23.84 -19.08 15.88
N LYS A 145 22.70 -18.38 15.89
CA LYS A 145 21.55 -18.64 15.02
C LYS A 145 21.45 -17.63 13.88
N THR A 146 20.95 -18.09 12.73
CA THR A 146 20.62 -17.27 11.56
C THR A 146 19.14 -16.95 11.58
N TYR A 147 18.78 -15.65 11.47
CA TYR A 147 17.40 -15.19 11.56
C TYR A 147 16.88 -14.63 10.23
N ARG A 148 15.65 -15.01 9.86
CA ARG A 148 14.85 -14.33 8.83
C ARG A 148 14.00 -13.23 9.48
N LEU A 149 14.40 -11.98 9.33
CA LEU A 149 13.62 -10.82 9.77
C LEU A 149 12.63 -10.41 8.67
N ARG A 150 11.33 -10.41 9.00
CA ARG A 150 10.24 -10.03 8.10
C ARG A 150 9.77 -8.61 8.45
N PHE A 151 10.22 -7.63 7.68
CA PHE A 151 9.87 -6.22 7.88
C PHE A 151 8.56 -5.86 7.17
N ILE A 152 7.69 -5.15 7.87
CA ILE A 152 6.47 -4.53 7.35
C ILE A 152 6.51 -3.06 7.74
N GLY A 153 6.36 -2.16 6.77
CA GLY A 153 6.19 -0.72 7.02
C GLY A 153 4.74 -0.32 6.80
N ALA A 154 3.91 -0.40 7.84
CA ALA A 154 2.51 0.05 7.83
C ALA A 154 2.42 1.46 8.42
N THR A 155 3.26 2.36 7.91
CA THR A 155 3.36 3.76 8.32
C THR A 155 2.43 4.62 7.47
N ALA A 156 1.69 5.54 8.09
CA ALA A 156 0.80 6.46 7.40
C ALA A 156 1.52 7.70 6.86
N LEU A 157 2.66 8.08 7.45
CA LEU A 157 3.41 9.29 7.08
C LEU A 157 4.90 9.06 6.88
N SER A 158 5.52 8.16 7.65
CA SER A 158 6.97 8.07 7.77
C SER A 158 7.63 7.19 6.70
N HIS A 159 8.77 7.62 6.13
CA HIS A 159 9.69 6.73 5.42
C HIS A 159 10.83 6.27 6.32
N LEU A 160 11.16 4.98 6.27
CA LEU A 160 12.06 4.34 7.23
C LEU A 160 13.48 4.20 6.70
N GLY A 161 14.46 4.77 7.42
CA GLY A 161 15.86 4.37 7.33
C GLY A 161 16.22 3.42 8.48
N SER A 162 16.98 2.36 8.18
CA SER A 162 17.47 1.42 9.21
C SER A 162 18.99 1.32 9.19
N GLY A 163 19.57 1.16 10.38
CA GLY A 163 20.91 0.63 10.54
C GLY A 163 20.99 -0.18 11.83
N GLN A 164 21.89 -1.15 11.87
CA GLN A 164 22.08 -2.01 13.04
C GLN A 164 23.54 -1.96 13.50
N ARG A 165 23.73 -1.74 14.80
CA ARG A 165 24.93 -2.18 15.53
C ARG A 165 24.42 -3.19 16.53
N PHE A 166 24.86 -4.43 16.43
CA PHE A 166 24.40 -5.52 17.29
C PHE A 166 24.41 -5.06 18.77
N ASP A 167 23.29 -5.29 19.46
CA ASP A 167 22.79 -4.70 20.73
C ASP A 167 21.70 -3.62 20.55
N VAL A 168 21.85 -2.63 19.64
CA VAL A 168 20.89 -1.52 19.45
C VAL A 168 20.37 -1.44 18.02
N LEU A 169 19.04 -1.44 17.88
CA LEU A 169 18.33 -1.11 16.65
C LEU A 169 18.07 0.40 16.61
N GLN A 170 18.48 1.07 15.53
CA GLN A 170 18.18 2.49 15.30
C GLN A 170 17.28 2.62 14.07
N PHE A 171 16.18 3.34 14.24
CA PHE A 171 15.25 3.67 13.17
C PHE A 171 15.01 5.18 13.14
N GLU A 172 15.04 5.74 11.93
CA GLU A 172 14.84 7.16 11.71
C GLU A 172 13.78 7.39 10.64
N THR A 173 12.95 8.42 10.86
CA THR A 173 12.14 8.96 9.77
C THR A 173 13.05 9.69 8.78
N ARG A 174 12.73 9.56 7.50
CA ARG A 174 13.40 10.21 6.39
C ARG A 174 12.40 10.97 5.55
N ASP A 175 12.91 11.90 4.74
CA ASP A 175 12.13 12.75 3.85
C ASP A 175 11.06 13.64 4.51
N ARG A 176 11.13 13.83 5.83
CA ARG A 176 10.27 14.74 6.61
C ARG A 176 11.04 15.97 7.12
N PRO A 177 10.36 17.10 7.41
CA PRO A 177 11.01 18.30 7.95
C PRO A 177 11.70 18.09 9.30
N THR A 178 11.23 17.12 10.09
CA THR A 178 11.82 16.75 11.37
C THR A 178 12.10 15.25 11.39
N VAL A 179 13.30 14.87 11.82
CA VAL A 179 13.69 13.47 11.97
C VAL A 179 13.27 13.00 13.37
N TYR A 180 12.34 12.06 13.42
CA TYR A 180 12.14 11.24 14.60
C TYR A 180 13.20 10.13 14.59
N ARG A 181 13.84 9.91 15.73
CA ARG A 181 14.79 8.84 15.96
C ARG A 181 14.29 7.99 17.11
N GLY A 182 14.05 6.73 16.82
CA GLY A 182 13.71 5.73 17.82
C GLY A 182 14.79 4.67 17.94
N TYR A 183 14.75 3.98 19.06
CA TYR A 183 15.67 2.89 19.37
C TYR A 183 14.89 1.64 19.75
N GLY A 184 15.49 0.49 19.52
CA GLY A 184 15.08 -0.79 20.04
C GLY A 184 16.31 -1.62 20.38
N PHE A 185 16.10 -2.83 20.87
CA PHE A 185 17.20 -3.73 21.20
C PHE A 185 17.07 -5.06 20.47
N LEU A 186 18.21 -5.56 20.00
CA LEU A 186 18.34 -6.96 19.63
C LEU A 186 18.97 -7.66 20.83
N ARG A 187 18.18 -8.38 21.63
CA ARG A 187 18.63 -8.98 22.89
C ARG A 187 19.02 -10.44 22.68
N TYR A 188 20.25 -10.78 23.04
CA TYR A 188 20.68 -12.17 23.11
C TYR A 188 20.14 -12.84 24.37
N THR A 189 19.26 -13.83 24.23
CA THR A 189 18.74 -14.60 25.37
C THR A 189 19.86 -15.51 25.91
N MET A 190 20.41 -15.15 27.06
CA MET A 190 21.45 -15.91 27.76
C MET A 190 21.14 -15.96 29.26
N PRO A 191 21.49 -17.04 29.99
CA PRO A 191 21.15 -17.21 31.41
C PRO A 191 21.63 -16.11 32.38
N LYS A 192 22.52 -15.22 31.94
CA LYS A 192 23.13 -14.15 32.76
C LYS A 192 22.90 -12.73 32.23
N ILE A 193 22.21 -12.55 31.10
CA ILE A 193 21.91 -11.23 30.53
C ILE A 193 20.41 -10.96 30.66
N ASN A 194 20.03 -10.29 31.75
CA ASN A 194 18.64 -9.91 32.02
C ASN A 194 18.41 -8.39 31.98
N GLN A 195 19.47 -7.58 31.84
CA GLN A 195 19.39 -6.13 31.79
C GLN A 195 19.68 -5.63 30.38
N LEU A 196 18.79 -4.78 29.86
CA LEU A 196 19.00 -4.06 28.61
C LEU A 196 20.06 -2.97 28.82
N PRO A 197 20.89 -2.68 27.80
CA PRO A 197 21.78 -1.53 27.86
C PRO A 197 20.95 -0.23 27.95
N PRO A 198 21.53 0.86 28.52
CA PRO A 198 20.85 2.14 28.57
C PRO A 198 20.56 2.66 27.15
N ILE A 199 19.51 3.47 27.02
CA ILE A 199 19.16 4.14 25.76
C ILE A 199 20.35 5.00 25.33
N PRO A 200 20.80 4.92 24.06
CA PRO A 200 21.90 5.75 23.58
C PRO A 200 21.58 7.24 23.73
N THR A 201 22.51 8.00 24.32
CA THR A 201 22.41 9.46 24.43
C THR A 201 22.83 10.17 23.14
N SER A 202 23.55 9.47 22.26
CA SER A 202 23.87 9.90 20.89
C SER A 202 23.59 8.77 19.89
N PRO A 203 23.28 9.07 18.62
CA PRO A 203 22.97 8.05 17.63
C PRO A 203 24.19 7.12 17.40
N PRO A 204 24.08 5.81 17.66
CA PRO A 204 25.18 4.87 17.41
C PRO A 204 25.50 4.70 15.92
N LEU A 205 24.57 5.05 15.03
CA LEU A 205 24.71 4.92 13.59
C LEU A 205 24.44 6.24 12.87
N SER A 206 25.18 6.47 11.80
CA SER A 206 24.89 7.52 10.83
C SER A 206 24.18 6.88 9.63
N LEU A 207 22.87 7.14 9.49
CA LEU A 207 22.08 6.62 8.37
C LEU A 207 22.07 7.63 7.22
N PRO A 208 22.21 7.19 5.96
CA PRO A 208 22.28 8.10 4.82
C PRO A 208 20.99 8.92 4.68
N ASN A 209 21.13 10.13 4.13
CA ASN A 209 19.98 10.97 3.73
C ASN A 209 19.45 10.61 2.34
N ILE A 210 20.22 9.85 1.55
CA ILE A 210 19.80 9.36 0.25
C ILE A 210 18.88 8.16 0.46
N THR A 211 17.60 8.31 0.11
CA THR A 211 16.54 7.30 0.25
C THR A 211 16.20 6.59 -1.06
N TYR A 212 16.71 7.09 -2.18
CA TYR A 212 16.25 6.76 -3.54
C TYR A 212 17.19 5.85 -4.33
N ASN A 213 18.16 5.20 -3.70
CA ASN A 213 19.14 4.34 -4.37
C ASN A 213 19.22 2.90 -3.82
N TRP A 214 18.38 2.56 -2.84
CA TRP A 214 18.43 1.23 -2.23
C TRP A 214 17.90 0.17 -3.19
N LEU A 215 18.79 -0.74 -3.61
CA LEU A 215 18.53 -1.84 -4.55
C LEU A 215 17.94 -1.43 -5.92
N GLU A 216 18.00 -0.15 -6.28
CA GLU A 216 17.58 0.35 -7.59
C GLU A 216 18.39 -0.31 -8.71
N TYR A 217 17.70 -0.94 -9.67
CA TYR A 217 18.30 -1.72 -10.77
C TYR A 217 19.21 -2.89 -10.31
N ALA A 218 19.15 -3.27 -9.03
CA ALA A 218 19.94 -4.38 -8.46
C ALA A 218 19.05 -5.54 -7.99
N LEU A 219 17.84 -5.27 -7.49
CA LEU A 219 16.92 -6.31 -7.01
C LEU A 219 16.32 -7.11 -8.18
N ARG A 220 16.67 -8.40 -8.28
CA ARG A 220 16.22 -9.29 -9.35
C ARG A 220 15.37 -10.42 -8.78
N PRO A 221 14.40 -10.94 -9.56
CA PRO A 221 13.60 -12.07 -9.13
C PRO A 221 14.48 -13.33 -9.06
N LEU A 222 14.25 -14.16 -8.05
CA LEU A 222 14.93 -15.45 -7.90
C LEU A 222 14.69 -16.38 -9.09
N ARG A 223 13.44 -16.42 -9.57
CA ARG A 223 13.01 -17.23 -10.72
C ARG A 223 12.74 -16.30 -11.91
N PRO A 224 12.97 -16.75 -13.16
CA PRO A 224 12.59 -15.97 -14.33
C PRO A 224 11.10 -15.58 -14.29
N ASN A 225 10.82 -14.34 -14.64
CA ASN A 225 9.46 -13.82 -14.75
C ASN A 225 9.18 -13.36 -16.20
N ARG A 226 7.92 -13.03 -16.49
CA ARG A 226 7.45 -12.65 -17.84
C ARG A 226 7.48 -11.14 -18.06
N PHE A 227 8.58 -10.50 -17.65
CA PHE A 227 8.77 -9.05 -17.78
C PHE A 227 8.56 -8.57 -19.23
N PRO A 228 7.61 -7.64 -19.50
CA PRO A 228 7.33 -7.18 -20.85
C PRO A 228 8.46 -6.31 -21.44
N LYS A 229 8.78 -6.57 -22.71
CA LYS A 229 9.73 -5.78 -23.50
C LYS A 229 9.11 -4.45 -23.94
N ALA A 230 9.96 -3.47 -24.28
CA ALA A 230 9.50 -2.20 -24.85
C ALA A 230 8.61 -2.39 -26.11
N SER A 231 8.91 -3.38 -26.94
CA SER A 231 8.12 -3.70 -28.14
C SER A 231 6.74 -4.26 -27.85
N GLU A 232 6.47 -4.72 -26.62
CA GLU A 232 5.16 -5.23 -26.21
C GLU A 232 4.27 -4.13 -25.62
N ILE A 233 4.82 -2.95 -25.29
CA ILE A 233 4.06 -1.85 -24.69
C ILE A 233 2.96 -1.43 -25.65
N THR A 234 1.71 -1.51 -25.21
CA THR A 234 0.56 -1.11 -26.02
C THR A 234 0.31 0.39 -25.95
N ARG A 235 0.58 1.00 -24.78
CA ARG A 235 0.51 2.45 -24.58
C ARG A 235 1.24 2.87 -23.31
N ARG A 236 1.55 4.16 -23.24
CA ARG A 236 2.10 4.81 -22.07
C ARG A 236 1.08 5.76 -21.46
N VAL A 237 0.91 5.68 -20.15
CA VAL A 237 0.01 6.54 -19.37
C VAL A 237 0.86 7.36 -18.41
N TYR A 238 0.81 8.68 -18.57
CA TYR A 238 1.50 9.59 -17.66
C TYR A 238 0.55 10.01 -16.54
N MET A 239 0.96 9.87 -15.29
CA MET A 239 0.16 10.21 -14.12
C MET A 239 0.93 11.21 -13.28
N THR A 240 0.60 12.49 -13.38
CA THR A 240 1.19 13.51 -12.51
C THR A 240 0.60 13.39 -11.10
N VAL A 241 1.44 13.56 -10.09
CA VAL A 241 1.05 13.63 -8.68
C VAL A 241 1.35 15.04 -8.21
N GLN A 242 0.31 15.77 -7.84
CA GLN A 242 0.44 17.21 -7.59
C GLN A 242 -0.47 17.67 -6.45
N GLN A 243 0.06 18.58 -5.65
CA GLN A 243 -0.66 19.25 -4.59
C GLN A 243 -1.26 20.57 -5.08
N PHE A 244 -2.54 20.75 -4.81
CA PHE A 244 -3.35 21.91 -5.16
C PHE A 244 -3.90 22.60 -3.90
N LYS A 245 -4.43 23.81 -4.09
CA LYS A 245 -5.21 24.53 -3.07
C LYS A 245 -6.46 25.15 -3.69
N ASN A 246 -7.64 24.72 -3.25
CA ASN A 246 -8.91 25.37 -3.53
C ASN A 246 -9.81 25.25 -2.29
N GLY A 247 -9.90 26.32 -1.49
CA GLY A 247 -10.39 26.25 -0.11
C GLY A 247 -9.38 25.52 0.79
N SER A 248 -9.41 24.18 0.75
CA SER A 248 -8.44 23.30 1.43
C SER A 248 -7.33 22.82 0.48
N ILE A 249 -6.29 22.21 1.07
CA ILE A 249 -5.19 21.57 0.33
C ILE A 249 -5.61 20.15 -0.02
N TYR A 250 -5.36 19.73 -1.26
CA TYR A 250 -5.62 18.36 -1.69
C TYR A 250 -4.56 17.89 -2.69
N TRP A 251 -4.40 16.57 -2.77
CA TRP A 251 -3.58 15.92 -3.79
C TRP A 251 -4.45 15.40 -4.91
N ALA A 252 -3.94 15.45 -6.13
CA ALA A 252 -4.63 14.96 -7.30
C ALA A 252 -3.69 14.28 -8.29
N GLN A 253 -4.24 13.33 -9.03
CA GLN A 253 -3.58 12.58 -10.08
C GLN A 253 -4.08 13.07 -11.45
N ASN A 254 -3.20 13.64 -12.27
CA ASN A 254 -3.59 14.35 -13.51
C ASN A 254 -4.68 15.43 -13.25
N GLY A 255 -4.62 16.09 -12.09
CA GLY A 255 -5.64 17.08 -11.68
C GLY A 255 -6.97 16.48 -11.19
N ASN A 256 -7.12 15.15 -11.17
CA ASN A 256 -8.30 14.47 -10.64
C ASN A 256 -8.05 14.10 -9.17
N ASN A 257 -8.90 14.59 -8.26
CA ASN A 257 -8.91 14.13 -6.88
C ASN A 257 -9.92 12.99 -6.70
N TRP A 258 -9.68 12.18 -5.67
CA TRP A 258 -10.59 11.11 -5.26
C TRP A 258 -11.07 11.38 -3.83
N THR A 259 -12.36 11.18 -3.59
CA THR A 259 -12.98 11.32 -2.27
C THR A 259 -14.01 10.22 -2.08
N ASP A 260 -13.84 9.40 -1.04
CA ASP A 260 -14.73 8.28 -0.70
C ASP A 260 -16.08 8.73 -0.10
N THR A 261 -16.24 10.02 0.22
CA THR A 261 -17.40 10.57 0.95
C THR A 261 -18.65 10.81 0.11
N SER A 262 -18.65 10.45 -1.18
CA SER A 262 -19.69 10.90 -2.12
C SER A 262 -20.87 9.94 -2.32
N GLY A 263 -21.23 9.13 -1.31
CA GLY A 263 -22.42 8.25 -1.37
C GLY A 263 -22.48 7.37 -2.61
N ARG A 264 -21.32 7.12 -3.23
CA ARG A 264 -21.19 6.48 -4.53
C ARG A 264 -21.30 4.99 -4.32
N THR A 265 -22.15 4.34 -5.12
CA THR A 265 -22.19 2.88 -5.20
C THR A 265 -20.79 2.34 -5.51
N PRO A 266 -20.29 1.36 -4.74
CA PRO A 266 -19.04 0.67 -5.05
C PRO A 266 -19.02 0.21 -6.50
N THR A 267 -17.90 0.42 -7.19
CA THR A 267 -17.78 0.12 -8.62
C THR A 267 -18.11 -1.33 -8.93
N LEU A 268 -17.70 -2.29 -8.09
CA LEU A 268 -18.04 -3.71 -8.29
C LEU A 268 -19.56 -3.94 -8.28
N ILE A 269 -20.28 -3.31 -7.35
CA ILE A 269 -21.74 -3.42 -7.24
C ILE A 269 -22.43 -2.80 -8.46
N ASP A 270 -21.92 -1.67 -8.93
CA ASP A 270 -22.38 -1.04 -10.16
C ASP A 270 -22.20 -1.95 -11.39
N LEU A 271 -21.08 -2.68 -11.48
CA LEU A 271 -20.83 -3.68 -12.53
C LEU A 271 -21.83 -4.84 -12.47
N TYR A 272 -22.14 -5.36 -11.28
CA TYR A 272 -23.16 -6.41 -11.13
C TYR A 272 -24.56 -5.95 -11.54
N ARG A 273 -24.92 -4.69 -11.23
CA ARG A 273 -26.27 -4.17 -11.50
C ARG A 273 -26.46 -3.68 -12.93
N ARG A 274 -25.43 -3.07 -13.53
CA ARG A 274 -25.53 -2.33 -14.81
C ARG A 274 -24.70 -2.97 -15.94
N GLY A 275 -23.92 -4.00 -15.65
CA GLY A 275 -23.05 -4.65 -16.63
C GLY A 275 -22.07 -3.67 -17.28
N ASP A 276 -21.89 -3.78 -18.60
CA ASP A 276 -20.97 -2.94 -19.36
C ASP A 276 -21.28 -1.43 -19.30
N ALA A 277 -22.50 -1.04 -18.93
CA ALA A 277 -22.84 0.38 -18.72
C ALA A 277 -22.16 0.99 -17.49
N ALA A 278 -21.60 0.18 -16.59
CA ALA A 278 -20.77 0.63 -15.46
C ALA A 278 -19.25 0.57 -15.75
N MET A 279 -18.83 -0.10 -16.83
CA MET A 279 -17.41 -0.14 -17.22
C MET A 279 -16.93 1.25 -17.67
N PRO A 280 -15.66 1.62 -17.40
CA PRO A 280 -15.10 2.82 -17.97
C PRO A 280 -15.06 2.72 -19.50
N ASN A 281 -15.50 3.77 -20.19
CA ASN A 281 -15.46 3.78 -21.65
C ASN A 281 -14.01 3.90 -22.13
N HIS A 282 -13.47 2.80 -22.63
CA HIS A 282 -12.07 2.72 -23.03
C HIS A 282 -11.70 3.71 -24.14
N THR A 283 -12.56 3.94 -25.13
CA THR A 283 -12.29 4.92 -26.19
C THR A 283 -12.20 6.34 -25.65
N ARG A 284 -13.07 6.70 -24.70
CA ARG A 284 -13.02 7.99 -24.01
C ARG A 284 -11.79 8.10 -23.12
N ALA A 285 -11.43 7.02 -22.43
CA ALA A 285 -10.24 6.95 -21.61
C ALA A 285 -8.96 7.19 -22.43
N LEU A 286 -8.82 6.53 -23.59
CA LEU A 286 -7.68 6.71 -24.48
C LEU A 286 -7.51 8.15 -24.97
N LYS A 287 -8.61 8.89 -25.18
CA LYS A 287 -8.58 10.32 -25.54
C LYS A 287 -8.14 11.24 -24.39
N ASN A 288 -8.17 10.74 -23.15
CA ASN A 288 -7.86 11.50 -21.94
C ASN A 288 -6.74 10.82 -21.14
N ASN A 289 -5.69 10.35 -21.81
CA ASN A 289 -4.51 9.77 -21.16
C ASN A 289 -4.84 8.59 -20.21
N GLY A 290 -5.73 7.70 -20.67
CA GLY A 290 -6.16 6.51 -19.95
C GLY A 290 -7.28 6.74 -18.93
N TRP A 291 -7.74 7.98 -18.70
CA TRP A 291 -8.75 8.32 -17.69
C TRP A 291 -10.15 8.52 -18.28
N ASP A 292 -11.12 7.79 -17.78
CA ASP A 292 -12.52 8.02 -18.09
C ASP A 292 -13.13 9.06 -17.13
N ARG A 293 -13.47 10.25 -17.64
CA ARG A 293 -14.08 11.33 -16.87
C ARG A 293 -15.48 11.07 -16.32
N GLU A 294 -16.25 10.14 -16.91
CA GLU A 294 -17.62 9.86 -16.44
C GLU A 294 -17.60 8.89 -15.26
N THR A 295 -16.90 7.77 -15.44
CA THR A 295 -16.71 6.79 -14.35
C THR A 295 -15.65 7.24 -13.35
N ARG A 296 -14.81 8.21 -13.70
CA ARG A 296 -13.65 8.65 -12.90
C ARG A 296 -12.72 7.48 -12.56
N LEU A 297 -12.43 6.67 -13.57
CA LEU A 297 -11.57 5.50 -13.45
C LEU A 297 -10.62 5.44 -14.65
N TRP A 298 -9.40 4.97 -14.42
CA TRP A 298 -8.54 4.53 -15.51
C TRP A 298 -9.03 3.19 -16.06
N SER A 299 -8.81 2.95 -17.35
CA SER A 299 -9.16 1.68 -17.98
C SER A 299 -7.93 1.04 -18.60
N ALA A 300 -7.89 -0.29 -18.57
CA ALA A 300 -7.03 -1.08 -19.45
C ALA A 300 -7.73 -2.38 -19.84
N LYS A 301 -7.51 -2.85 -21.07
CA LYS A 301 -8.15 -4.07 -21.58
C LYS A 301 -7.27 -5.29 -21.38
N THR A 302 -7.88 -6.47 -21.23
CA THR A 302 -7.16 -7.74 -21.23
C THR A 302 -6.36 -7.89 -22.53
N GLY A 303 -5.09 -8.26 -22.41
CA GLY A 303 -4.13 -8.29 -23.51
C GLY A 303 -3.29 -7.02 -23.67
N GLU A 304 -3.67 -5.89 -23.04
CA GLU A 304 -2.83 -4.69 -23.04
C GLU A 304 -1.57 -4.87 -22.19
N VAL A 305 -0.54 -4.11 -22.55
CA VAL A 305 0.66 -3.92 -21.74
C VAL A 305 0.88 -2.43 -21.51
N PRO A 306 0.11 -1.80 -20.60
CA PRO A 306 0.31 -0.39 -20.29
C PRO A 306 1.62 -0.18 -19.54
N GLU A 307 2.32 0.89 -19.92
CA GLU A 307 3.41 1.45 -19.14
C GLU A 307 2.91 2.70 -18.41
N ILE A 308 2.78 2.62 -17.09
CA ILE A 308 2.27 3.70 -16.25
C ILE A 308 3.46 4.45 -15.66
N ILE A 309 3.56 5.74 -15.95
CA ILE A 309 4.64 6.62 -15.50
C ILE A 309 4.07 7.61 -14.49
N ILE A 310 4.39 7.41 -13.22
CA ILE A 310 3.95 8.27 -12.13
C ILE A 310 4.98 9.38 -11.98
N GLN A 311 4.55 10.64 -12.10
CA GLN A 311 5.40 11.81 -12.17
C GLN A 311 5.15 12.74 -10.99
N ASN A 312 6.14 12.87 -10.11
CA ASN A 312 6.07 13.82 -9.02
C ASN A 312 6.19 15.24 -9.56
N THR A 313 5.31 16.13 -9.12
CA THR A 313 5.18 17.49 -9.65
C THR A 313 5.32 18.50 -8.53
N GLY A 314 6.06 19.58 -8.78
CA GLY A 314 6.22 20.67 -7.81
C GLY A 314 4.86 21.24 -7.36
N SER A 315 4.64 21.32 -6.05
CA SER A 315 3.38 21.82 -5.46
C SER A 315 3.02 23.22 -5.95
N LEU A 316 1.74 23.42 -6.27
CA LEU A 316 1.18 24.75 -6.58
C LEU A 316 0.74 25.52 -5.34
N VAL A 317 0.79 24.90 -4.16
CA VAL A 317 0.43 25.58 -2.90
C VAL A 317 1.43 26.70 -2.67
N LYS A 318 0.91 27.93 -2.62
CA LYS A 318 1.70 29.18 -2.50
C LYS A 318 2.75 29.33 -3.62
N ASN A 319 2.60 28.62 -4.75
CA ASN A 319 3.61 28.51 -5.80
C ASN A 319 5.02 28.17 -5.28
N ALA A 320 5.10 27.37 -4.21
CA ALA A 320 6.38 27.07 -3.54
C ALA A 320 7.18 25.96 -4.21
N GLY A 321 6.56 25.14 -5.07
CA GLY A 321 7.23 24.05 -5.78
C GLY A 321 7.72 22.93 -4.86
N ALA A 322 7.20 22.86 -3.62
CA ALA A 322 7.57 21.85 -2.66
C ALA A 322 7.37 20.43 -3.22
N LEU A 323 8.29 19.53 -2.87
CA LEU A 323 8.27 18.12 -3.28
C LEU A 323 8.24 17.22 -2.04
N ASP A 324 7.37 16.22 -2.11
CA ASP A 324 7.28 15.13 -1.13
C ASP A 324 7.53 13.78 -1.82
N ILE A 325 7.70 12.72 -1.05
CA ILE A 325 7.75 11.35 -1.55
C ILE A 325 6.36 10.73 -1.51
N HIS A 326 6.09 9.79 -2.42
CA HIS A 326 4.78 9.15 -2.49
C HIS A 326 4.90 7.63 -2.61
N PRO A 327 4.49 6.85 -1.59
CA PRO A 327 4.27 5.42 -1.77
C PRO A 327 3.05 5.24 -2.69
N PHE A 328 3.26 4.56 -3.81
CA PHE A 328 2.18 4.15 -4.70
C PHE A 328 2.00 2.64 -4.60
N HIS A 329 0.79 2.25 -4.24
CA HIS A 329 0.35 0.87 -4.13
C HIS A 329 -0.67 0.56 -5.24
N ALA A 330 -0.58 -0.63 -5.82
CA ALA A 330 -1.59 -1.17 -6.73
C ALA A 330 -2.23 -2.41 -6.10
N HIS A 331 -3.56 -2.41 -6.06
CA HIS A 331 -4.37 -3.56 -5.69
C HIS A 331 -4.41 -4.58 -6.84
N ALA A 332 -4.97 -5.75 -6.57
CA ALA A 332 -5.05 -6.85 -7.52
C ALA A 332 -3.66 -7.37 -7.96
N GLY A 333 -3.30 -7.17 -9.23
CA GLY A 333 -2.04 -7.68 -9.77
C GLY A 333 -0.82 -6.87 -9.34
N HIS A 334 0.30 -7.55 -9.12
CA HIS A 334 1.60 -6.89 -9.00
C HIS A 334 2.04 -6.33 -10.36
N TYR A 335 2.81 -5.25 -10.33
CA TYR A 335 3.42 -4.64 -11.51
C TYR A 335 4.92 -4.89 -11.56
N TYR A 336 5.48 -4.78 -12.76
CA TYR A 336 6.92 -4.75 -12.95
C TYR A 336 7.41 -3.32 -12.74
N ASP A 337 8.19 -3.12 -11.69
CA ASP A 337 8.79 -1.83 -11.36
C ASP A 337 10.00 -1.56 -12.25
N ILE A 338 9.82 -0.69 -13.24
CA ILE A 338 10.86 -0.37 -14.23
C ILE A 338 11.82 0.73 -13.75
N GLY A 339 11.80 1.03 -12.45
CA GLY A 339 12.70 1.98 -11.79
C GLY A 339 12.15 3.40 -11.74
N GLY A 340 12.98 4.31 -11.22
CA GLY A 340 12.68 5.73 -11.14
C GLY A 340 13.87 6.61 -11.50
N GLY A 341 13.63 7.92 -11.51
CA GLY A 341 14.66 8.91 -11.82
C GLY A 341 14.26 10.35 -11.52
N ASN A 342 15.29 11.20 -11.49
CA ASN A 342 15.16 12.65 -11.39
C ASN A 342 14.69 13.24 -12.73
N GLY A 343 13.91 14.31 -12.68
CA GLY A 343 13.37 15.02 -13.84
C GLY A 343 12.20 14.29 -14.51
N SER A 344 12.03 14.54 -15.81
CA SER A 344 11.00 13.90 -16.63
C SER A 344 11.42 12.50 -17.07
N TYR A 345 10.44 11.63 -17.27
CA TYR A 345 10.68 10.28 -17.78
C TYR A 345 11.13 10.31 -19.24
N ASP A 346 12.23 9.61 -19.53
CA ASP A 346 12.71 9.33 -20.88
C ASP A 346 12.67 7.81 -21.10
N PRO A 347 11.80 7.31 -21.99
CA PRO A 347 11.68 5.87 -22.24
C PRO A 347 12.94 5.26 -22.84
N THR A 348 13.65 5.99 -23.71
CA THR A 348 14.88 5.48 -24.35
C THR A 348 15.98 5.35 -23.30
N ALA A 349 16.16 6.38 -22.47
CA ALA A 349 17.14 6.35 -21.40
C ALA A 349 16.82 5.25 -20.37
N ASN A 350 15.54 5.01 -20.06
CA ASN A 350 15.19 3.94 -19.14
C ASN A 350 15.39 2.54 -19.74
N GLU A 351 15.08 2.33 -21.03
CA GLU A 351 15.35 1.04 -21.67
C GLU A 351 16.83 0.68 -21.62
N LEU A 352 17.73 1.66 -21.74
CA LEU A 352 19.17 1.44 -21.58
C LEU A 352 19.50 0.93 -20.16
N LYS A 353 18.87 1.47 -19.11
CA LYS A 353 19.07 1.00 -17.73
C LYS A 353 18.50 -0.39 -17.49
N LEU A 354 17.43 -0.76 -18.21
CA LEU A 354 16.81 -2.08 -18.10
C LEU A 354 17.59 -3.17 -18.84
N GLN A 355 18.58 -2.83 -19.66
CA GLN A 355 19.41 -3.83 -20.36
C GLN A 355 20.13 -4.75 -19.37
N GLY A 356 19.84 -6.05 -19.43
CA GLY A 356 20.41 -7.04 -18.52
C GLY A 356 19.83 -7.04 -17.10
N TYR A 357 18.89 -6.14 -16.80
CA TYR A 357 18.13 -6.13 -15.57
C TYR A 357 16.76 -6.81 -15.77
N ARG A 358 16.30 -7.52 -14.75
CA ARG A 358 14.96 -8.12 -14.73
C ARG A 358 14.21 -7.54 -13.52
N PRO A 359 13.28 -6.61 -13.75
CA PRO A 359 12.43 -6.07 -12.70
C PRO A 359 11.71 -7.16 -11.91
N VAL A 360 11.65 -6.99 -10.59
CA VAL A 360 10.76 -7.78 -9.73
C VAL A 360 9.31 -7.35 -9.88
N LEU A 361 8.40 -8.28 -9.64
CA LEU A 361 7.01 -7.95 -9.36
C LEU A 361 6.90 -7.40 -7.94
N ARG A 362 6.09 -6.36 -7.78
CA ARG A 362 5.79 -5.73 -6.49
C ARG A 362 4.43 -5.05 -6.55
N ASP A 363 3.85 -4.84 -5.38
CA ASP A 363 2.60 -4.11 -5.22
C ASP A 363 2.81 -2.65 -4.79
N THR A 364 3.96 -2.32 -4.19
CA THR A 364 4.25 -0.97 -3.67
C THR A 364 5.62 -0.47 -4.11
N THR A 365 5.69 0.81 -4.48
CA THR A 365 6.92 1.50 -4.83
C THR A 365 6.91 2.90 -4.25
N MET A 366 8.10 3.49 -4.07
CA MET A 366 8.22 4.91 -3.77
C MET A 366 8.42 5.70 -5.06
N VAL A 367 7.62 6.76 -5.23
CA VAL A 367 7.95 7.88 -6.11
C VAL A 367 8.81 8.83 -5.29
N TYR A 368 10.12 8.80 -5.54
CA TYR A 368 11.07 9.60 -4.79
C TYR A 368 11.06 11.06 -5.21
N ARG A 369 11.60 11.92 -4.35
CA ARG A 369 12.04 13.27 -4.71
C ARG A 369 13.56 13.31 -4.71
N TYR A 370 14.14 14.11 -5.61
CA TYR A 370 15.60 14.29 -5.73
C TYR A 370 16.04 15.68 -5.26
N GLY A 371 15.10 16.44 -4.69
CA GLY A 371 15.27 17.76 -4.10
C GLY A 371 14.07 18.08 -3.22
N THR A 372 14.19 19.10 -2.38
CA THR A 372 13.11 19.51 -1.46
C THR A 372 12.06 20.41 -2.13
N ALA A 373 12.45 21.08 -3.22
CA ALA A 373 11.57 21.89 -4.05
C ALA A 373 12.06 21.87 -5.51
N GLY A 374 11.13 22.19 -6.42
CA GLY A 374 11.36 22.32 -7.85
C GLY A 374 10.55 23.47 -8.44
N VAL A 375 10.32 23.43 -9.75
CA VAL A 375 9.46 24.44 -10.39
C VAL A 375 7.99 24.07 -10.16
N PRO A 376 7.15 24.98 -9.64
CA PRO A 376 5.72 24.71 -9.45
C PRO A 376 5.06 24.24 -10.74
N GLY A 377 4.31 23.14 -10.66
CA GLY A 377 3.62 22.58 -11.82
C GLY A 377 4.47 21.82 -12.83
N GLN A 378 5.79 21.73 -12.64
CA GLN A 378 6.65 20.91 -13.50
C GLN A 378 6.92 19.55 -12.88
N THR A 379 7.09 18.56 -13.74
CA THR A 379 7.58 17.24 -13.34
C THR A 379 9.01 17.34 -12.83
N MET A 380 9.25 16.79 -11.65
CA MET A 380 10.55 16.83 -10.97
C MET A 380 11.15 15.43 -10.77
N SER A 381 10.36 14.38 -10.83
CA SER A 381 10.84 13.00 -10.78
C SER A 381 9.77 12.03 -11.29
N TRP A 382 10.17 10.77 -11.47
CA TRP A 382 9.25 9.74 -11.95
C TRP A 382 9.54 8.36 -11.36
N ARG A 383 8.51 7.52 -11.38
CA ARG A 383 8.57 6.07 -11.18
C ARG A 383 7.73 5.38 -12.25
N GLY A 384 8.24 4.31 -12.83
CA GLY A 384 7.56 3.61 -13.92
C GLY A 384 7.12 2.21 -13.54
N TRP A 385 5.95 1.82 -14.05
CA TRP A 385 5.40 0.47 -13.97
C TRP A 385 5.12 -0.08 -15.36
N ARG A 386 5.40 -1.37 -15.57
CA ARG A 386 4.80 -2.14 -16.66
C ARG A 386 3.84 -3.16 -16.09
N LEU A 387 2.68 -3.27 -16.71
CA LEU A 387 1.68 -4.27 -16.35
C LEU A 387 1.38 -5.08 -17.59
N ARG A 388 1.20 -6.39 -17.43
CA ARG A 388 0.57 -7.22 -18.45
C ARG A 388 -0.84 -7.50 -17.95
N VAL A 389 -1.84 -6.97 -18.64
CA VAL A 389 -3.23 -7.16 -18.25
C VAL A 389 -3.67 -8.54 -18.71
N SER A 390 -3.36 -9.57 -17.92
CA SER A 390 -3.81 -10.94 -18.18
C SER A 390 -5.09 -11.30 -17.46
N ASP A 391 -5.31 -10.69 -16.29
CA ASP A 391 -6.44 -10.98 -15.42
C ASP A 391 -7.35 -9.73 -15.38
N PRO A 392 -8.65 -9.88 -15.67
CA PRO A 392 -9.63 -8.82 -15.44
C PRO A 392 -9.81 -8.58 -13.94
N GLY A 393 -10.21 -7.38 -13.56
CA GLY A 393 -10.39 -7.01 -12.17
C GLY A 393 -10.38 -5.50 -11.97
N MET A 394 -10.20 -5.11 -10.71
CA MET A 394 -10.14 -3.71 -10.32
C MET A 394 -8.93 -3.50 -9.43
N SER A 395 -8.30 -2.35 -9.57
CA SER A 395 -7.19 -1.90 -8.73
C SER A 395 -7.38 -0.42 -8.42
N THR A 396 -6.73 0.13 -7.41
CA THR A 396 -6.74 1.56 -7.00
C THR A 396 -7.04 2.58 -8.13
N GLY A 397 -8.32 2.83 -8.41
CA GLY A 397 -8.80 3.74 -9.47
C GLY A 397 -8.76 3.22 -10.92
N TRP A 398 -8.35 1.96 -11.15
CA TRP A 398 -8.29 1.26 -12.44
C TRP A 398 -9.32 0.13 -12.55
N VAL A 399 -9.85 -0.05 -13.75
CA VAL A 399 -10.61 -1.25 -14.15
C VAL A 399 -9.87 -1.94 -15.29
N PHE A 400 -9.61 -3.23 -15.10
CA PHE A 400 -8.97 -4.13 -16.04
C PHE A 400 -9.99 -5.10 -16.62
N GLY A 401 -10.13 -5.16 -17.94
CA GLY A 401 -11.03 -6.12 -18.59
C GLY A 401 -11.67 -5.59 -19.88
N ASN A 402 -12.26 -6.49 -20.66
CA ASN A 402 -13.00 -6.11 -21.88
C ASN A 402 -14.49 -5.90 -21.64
N SER A 403 -15.06 -6.54 -20.61
CA SER A 403 -16.48 -6.46 -20.27
C SER A 403 -16.67 -6.61 -18.75
N ALA A 404 -17.81 -6.19 -18.23
CA ALA A 404 -18.18 -6.39 -16.83
C ALA A 404 -18.24 -7.88 -16.48
N ALA A 405 -18.69 -8.74 -17.41
CA ALA A 405 -18.79 -10.18 -17.20
C ALA A 405 -17.45 -10.86 -16.91
N GLU A 406 -16.33 -10.31 -17.41
CA GLU A 406 -14.99 -10.80 -17.08
C GLU A 406 -14.62 -10.54 -15.60
N ILE A 407 -15.19 -9.49 -14.99
CA ILE A 407 -14.92 -9.07 -13.61
C ILE A 407 -15.96 -9.68 -12.64
N THR A 408 -17.23 -9.72 -13.06
CA THR A 408 -18.35 -10.26 -12.29
C THR A 408 -18.54 -11.74 -12.56
N SER A 409 -17.47 -12.52 -12.34
CA SER A 409 -17.45 -13.96 -12.64
C SER A 409 -18.37 -14.79 -11.73
N ILE A 410 -18.77 -14.26 -10.58
CA ILE A 410 -19.69 -14.92 -9.67
C ILE A 410 -21.14 -14.69 -10.16
N PRO A 411 -22.02 -15.71 -10.19
CA PRO A 411 -23.40 -15.50 -10.59
C PRO A 411 -24.12 -14.44 -9.74
N PHE A 412 -24.92 -13.59 -10.38
CA PHE A 412 -25.67 -12.51 -9.69
C PHE A 412 -26.51 -13.04 -8.52
N SER A 413 -27.14 -14.21 -8.68
CA SER A 413 -27.95 -14.88 -7.65
C SER A 413 -27.16 -15.20 -6.37
N ASN A 414 -25.85 -15.37 -6.49
CA ASN A 414 -24.99 -15.77 -5.38
C ASN A 414 -24.40 -14.57 -4.64
N VAL A 415 -24.53 -13.36 -5.20
CA VAL A 415 -23.95 -12.13 -4.65
C VAL A 415 -25.01 -11.13 -4.20
N THR A 416 -26.30 -11.46 -4.28
CA THR A 416 -27.40 -10.53 -3.97
C THR A 416 -27.26 -9.91 -2.58
N GLY A 417 -26.71 -10.66 -1.61
CA GLY A 417 -26.45 -10.19 -0.26
C GLY A 417 -25.42 -9.09 -0.12
N TYR A 418 -24.51 -8.97 -1.09
CA TYR A 418 -23.41 -8.01 -1.10
C TYR A 418 -23.77 -6.71 -1.83
N LEU A 419 -24.87 -6.69 -2.60
CA LEU A 419 -25.18 -5.59 -3.51
C LEU A 419 -25.80 -4.37 -2.81
N ASP A 420 -26.41 -4.58 -1.63
CA ASP A 420 -27.08 -3.54 -0.85
C ASP A 420 -26.28 -3.20 0.41
N PHE A 421 -26.30 -1.93 0.82
CA PHE A 421 -25.74 -1.51 2.10
C PHE A 421 -26.50 -2.19 3.24
N ASN A 422 -25.79 -2.89 4.13
CA ASN A 422 -26.38 -3.79 5.14
C ASN A 422 -27.27 -4.89 4.53
N GLY A 423 -26.98 -5.33 3.30
CA GLY A 423 -27.58 -6.54 2.73
C GLY A 423 -27.25 -7.78 3.57
N ASN A 424 -27.84 -8.93 3.27
CA ASN A 424 -27.73 -10.10 4.14
C ASN A 424 -26.32 -10.75 4.18
N ALA A 425 -25.37 -10.32 3.34
CA ALA A 425 -23.94 -10.66 3.51
C ALA A 425 -23.27 -9.87 4.66
N TYR A 426 -23.95 -8.85 5.19
CA TYR A 426 -23.56 -8.08 6.35
C TYR A 426 -24.36 -8.56 7.57
N GLY A 427 -23.75 -9.43 8.37
CA GLY A 427 -24.38 -9.99 9.57
C GLY A 427 -24.58 -8.94 10.67
N SER A 428 -25.31 -9.30 11.72
CA SER A 428 -25.48 -8.52 12.95
C SER A 428 -25.54 -9.46 14.16
N VAL A 429 -25.67 -8.91 15.38
CA VAL A 429 -25.88 -9.72 16.60
C VAL A 429 -27.09 -10.65 16.53
N SER A 430 -28.03 -10.37 15.62
CA SER A 430 -29.28 -11.12 15.44
C SER A 430 -29.34 -11.94 14.14
N LEU A 431 -28.35 -11.80 13.26
CA LEU A 431 -28.36 -12.39 11.92
C LEU A 431 -26.96 -12.81 11.50
N TYR A 432 -26.75 -14.09 11.26
CA TYR A 432 -25.50 -14.56 10.64
C TYR A 432 -25.41 -14.07 9.19
N PRO A 433 -24.23 -13.64 8.72
CA PRO A 433 -24.05 -13.24 7.32
C PRO A 433 -24.32 -14.43 6.38
N GLN A 434 -25.02 -14.18 5.27
CA GLN A 434 -25.09 -15.12 4.16
C GLN A 434 -23.82 -15.00 3.34
N VAL A 435 -22.94 -15.98 3.49
CA VAL A 435 -21.62 -15.99 2.86
C VAL A 435 -21.67 -16.87 1.63
N LEU A 436 -21.11 -16.37 0.53
CA LEU A 436 -20.77 -17.22 -0.59
C LEU A 436 -19.45 -17.93 -0.27
N GLU A 437 -19.48 -19.25 -0.13
CA GLU A 437 -18.26 -20.07 -0.17
C GLU A 437 -17.82 -20.23 -1.62
N TYR A 438 -16.88 -19.38 -2.04
CA TYR A 438 -16.39 -19.32 -3.41
C TYR A 438 -15.29 -20.36 -3.66
N PHE A 439 -14.40 -20.57 -2.69
CA PHE A 439 -13.40 -21.62 -2.77
C PHE A 439 -14.02 -22.88 -2.19
N ALA A 440 -14.60 -23.71 -3.05
CA ALA A 440 -15.11 -25.01 -2.65
C ALA A 440 -14.07 -25.72 -1.78
N SER A 441 -14.51 -26.25 -0.65
CA SER A 441 -13.62 -27.09 0.14
C SER A 441 -13.26 -28.30 -0.72
N ASP A 442 -11.98 -28.51 -1.01
CA ASP A 442 -11.42 -29.84 -1.27
C ASP A 442 -11.49 -30.69 0.03
N ARG A 443 -12.64 -30.69 0.72
CA ARG A 443 -13.03 -31.67 1.74
C ARG A 443 -13.76 -32.84 1.09
N ALA A 444 -13.29 -33.25 -0.09
CA ALA A 444 -13.61 -34.52 -0.69
C ALA A 444 -12.29 -35.28 -0.90
N GLU A 445 -12.03 -36.21 0.01
CA GLU A 445 -11.17 -37.39 -0.16
C GLU A 445 -9.68 -37.17 -0.53
N SER A 446 -8.81 -37.14 0.50
CA SER A 446 -7.74 -38.14 0.69
C SER A 446 -7.12 -38.05 2.07
#